data_AF-A0A3M7J8M1-F1
#
_entry.id   AF-A0A3M7J8M1-F1
#
_cell.length_a   1.000
_cell.length_b   1.000
_cell.length_c   1.000
_cell.angle_alpha   90.00
_cell.angle_beta   90.00
_cell.angle_gamma   90.00
#
_symmetry.space_group_name_H-M   'P 1'
#
loop_
_entity.id
_entity.type
_entity.pdbx_description
1 polymer ?
#
loop_
_entity_poly.entity_id
_entity_poly.type
_entity_poly.pdbx_seq_one_letter_code
_entity_poly.pdbx_strand_id
1 'polypeptide(L)'
;MEFPIVRREREAVEKKFGEDSGANGVIEDRIPHTQEKEIAGGANWVVQKFGGTSVGKFPTKIAEDIVLAGLNPPHNQRIAVVCSARSTGTKAEGTTNRLLRAARDVEAGSWNFANIVQTLRNDHLESLKVHFATASVSSEQQQEISTRYEGDVNAVCDHLLKVLESALFLKDVTSQTMDMVMSVGEKLSCLYMTALLQTRGLSAVYVDLSEAIEPSSQLGLKGLNEQFYRDLATLFGEKVREAVGDDEKCVPVITGYFGRVPPPGLLDQIGRGYTDLCAALISVGLRARELQIWKEVDGIFTADPRKVPTARLLPSVTPSEAAELTFYGSEVIHPFTMDQVIRAGIPVRIKNVMNPRNAGTVILPERDESGELGGKKRPGVFRNRSVSNLIGEAKGPKRPTAVTIKPNITVLNVHSKKRTRAHGFLMSIFSTLDRHGLSVDLISSSEVHVSMALHSEYALLSGSGPDELSIESESLQNAVNDLTQTGLGCDVDLVPSMAIISLVGRQLRSMVGISGKFFSTLGENGINIEMISQGASEINISCVIEEREANRALNVVHTNLFTFLE
;
A
#
# COMPACT_ATOMS: atom_id res chain seq x y z
N MET A 1 60.96 -24.90 8.00
CA MET A 1 59.94 -25.87 7.55
C MET A 1 59.07 -25.16 6.53
N GLU A 2 59.36 -25.41 5.25
CA GLU A 2 58.57 -25.00 4.10
C GLU A 2 57.33 -25.90 3.96
N PHE A 3 56.22 -25.33 3.46
CA PHE A 3 55.21 -26.08 2.72
C PHE A 3 54.73 -25.24 1.52
N PRO A 4 54.37 -25.88 0.38
CA PRO A 4 54.62 -25.36 -0.97
C PRO A 4 53.41 -24.68 -1.62
N ILE A 5 53.70 -23.75 -2.54
CA ILE A 5 52.75 -23.09 -3.44
C ILE A 5 52.59 -23.96 -4.70
N VAL A 6 51.40 -24.53 -4.92
CA VAL A 6 51.05 -25.24 -6.15
C VAL A 6 50.53 -24.24 -7.18
N ARG A 7 51.32 -23.93 -8.21
CA ARG A 7 50.86 -23.28 -9.45
C ARG A 7 50.45 -24.37 -10.45
N ARG A 8 49.25 -24.26 -11.02
CA ARG A 8 48.76 -25.15 -12.08
C ARG A 8 48.90 -24.44 -13.43
N GLU A 9 49.62 -25.06 -14.36
CA GLU A 9 49.87 -24.59 -15.72
C GLU A 9 48.61 -24.62 -16.59
N ARG A 10 48.56 -23.75 -17.61
CA ARG A 10 47.52 -23.73 -18.65
C ARG A 10 47.88 -24.71 -19.76
N GLU A 11 47.01 -25.67 -20.02
CA GLU A 11 47.08 -26.49 -21.23
C GLU A 11 46.49 -25.74 -22.43
N ALA A 12 47.25 -25.74 -23.53
CA ALA A 12 46.82 -25.29 -24.84
C ALA A 12 46.11 -26.45 -25.56
N VAL A 13 44.96 -26.19 -26.18
CA VAL A 13 44.34 -27.13 -27.12
C VAL A 13 44.23 -26.47 -28.49
N GLU A 14 44.89 -27.11 -29.45
CA GLU A 14 45.11 -26.71 -30.82
C GLU A 14 43.82 -26.68 -31.66
N LYS A 15 43.76 -25.70 -32.56
CA LYS A 15 42.78 -25.58 -33.65
C LYS A 15 43.04 -26.64 -34.72
N LYS A 16 41.99 -27.35 -35.14
CA LYS A 16 41.90 -27.93 -36.50
C LYS A 16 40.85 -27.17 -37.29
N PHE A 17 41.30 -26.45 -38.31
CA PHE A 17 40.48 -25.88 -39.36
C PHE A 17 40.10 -26.97 -40.36
N GLY A 18 38.83 -27.01 -40.76
CA GLY A 18 38.35 -27.63 -41.99
C GLY A 18 37.69 -26.52 -42.83
N GLU A 19 38.09 -26.43 -44.10
CA GLU A 19 37.63 -25.46 -45.10
C GLU A 19 36.30 -25.86 -45.77
N ASP A 20 35.78 -24.95 -46.59
CA ASP A 20 34.58 -24.97 -47.46
C ASP A 20 33.22 -24.67 -46.78
N SER A 21 32.36 -23.77 -47.26
CA SER A 21 32.39 -22.83 -48.40
C SER A 21 31.18 -21.87 -48.29
N GLY A 22 31.31 -20.63 -48.80
CA GLY A 22 30.19 -19.89 -49.39
C GLY A 22 29.28 -18.99 -48.52
N ALA A 23 29.41 -17.69 -48.81
CA ALA A 23 28.32 -16.71 -48.98
C ALA A 23 27.81 -15.89 -47.75
N ASN A 24 28.17 -14.60 -47.80
CA ASN A 24 27.33 -13.41 -47.56
C ASN A 24 26.44 -13.38 -46.30
N GLY A 25 26.97 -12.82 -45.22
CA GLY A 25 26.19 -12.41 -44.06
C GLY A 25 25.26 -11.23 -44.37
N VAL A 26 23.98 -11.54 -44.63
CA VAL A 26 22.87 -10.60 -44.50
C VAL A 26 22.51 -10.52 -43.03
N ILE A 27 22.53 -9.31 -42.46
CA ILE A 27 22.04 -9.03 -41.11
C ILE A 27 20.51 -8.97 -41.17
N GLU A 28 19.86 -10.12 -41.00
CA GLU A 28 18.45 -10.20 -40.63
C GLU A 28 18.28 -11.23 -39.53
N ASP A 29 18.36 -10.77 -38.28
CA ASP A 29 17.71 -11.45 -37.16
C ASP A 29 17.13 -10.36 -36.24
N ARG A 30 16.06 -9.71 -36.74
CA ARG A 30 15.06 -9.13 -35.86
C ARG A 30 14.40 -10.31 -35.17
N ILE A 31 14.84 -10.62 -33.95
CA ILE A 31 14.13 -11.54 -33.06
C ILE A 31 12.70 -11.00 -32.95
N PRO A 32 11.68 -11.67 -33.52
CA PRO A 32 10.30 -11.25 -33.33
C PRO A 32 10.01 -11.42 -31.84
N HIS A 33 9.37 -10.42 -31.22
CA HIS A 33 8.78 -10.60 -29.90
C HIS A 33 7.75 -11.73 -29.97
N THR A 34 8.19 -12.96 -29.68
CA THR A 34 7.29 -14.03 -29.30
C THR A 34 6.61 -13.59 -28.02
N GLN A 35 5.31 -13.31 -28.11
CA GLN A 35 4.43 -13.25 -26.94
C GLN A 35 4.71 -14.50 -26.11
N GLU A 36 5.27 -14.31 -24.92
CA GLU A 36 5.40 -15.39 -23.93
C GLU A 36 3.98 -15.89 -23.61
N LYS A 37 3.58 -16.96 -24.30
CA LYS A 37 2.23 -17.52 -24.26
C LYS A 37 1.98 -18.48 -23.10
N GLU A 38 2.94 -18.66 -22.20
CA GLU A 38 2.81 -19.61 -21.10
C GLU A 38 3.44 -19.06 -19.81
N ILE A 39 2.78 -18.05 -19.22
CA ILE A 39 2.86 -17.84 -17.77
C ILE A 39 1.64 -18.54 -17.19
N ALA A 40 1.85 -19.53 -16.32
CA ALA A 40 0.79 -20.28 -15.68
C ALA A 40 -0.12 -19.34 -14.85
N GLY A 41 -1.30 -19.02 -15.36
CA GLY A 41 -2.30 -18.17 -14.71
C GLY A 41 -3.53 -17.97 -15.60
N GLY A 42 -4.73 -18.09 -15.03
CA GLY A 42 -5.97 -18.09 -15.80
C GLY A 42 -6.23 -16.79 -16.57
N ALA A 43 -6.67 -16.93 -17.82
CA ALA A 43 -7.49 -15.97 -18.56
C ALA A 43 -6.99 -14.52 -18.76
N ASN A 44 -5.67 -14.26 -18.88
CA ASN A 44 -5.12 -12.95 -19.30
C ASN A 44 -5.72 -11.73 -18.53
N TRP A 45 -6.08 -11.94 -17.25
CA TRP A 45 -6.70 -10.92 -16.42
C TRP A 45 -5.66 -9.93 -15.90
N VAL A 46 -6.02 -8.66 -15.92
CA VAL A 46 -5.34 -7.56 -15.25
C VAL A 46 -6.35 -6.89 -14.33
N VAL A 47 -6.09 -6.94 -13.02
CA VAL A 47 -6.95 -6.29 -12.03
C VAL A 47 -6.43 -4.87 -11.80
N GLN A 48 -7.27 -3.86 -12.02
CA GLN A 48 -6.91 -2.45 -11.93
C GLN A 48 -7.65 -1.80 -10.77
N LYS A 49 -6.90 -1.38 -9.75
CA LYS A 49 -7.44 -0.66 -8.60
C LYS A 49 -7.27 0.84 -8.77
N PHE A 50 -8.34 1.61 -8.61
CA PHE A 50 -8.32 3.08 -8.63
C PHE A 50 -8.62 3.67 -7.26
N GLY A 51 -7.80 4.64 -6.84
CA GLY A 51 -8.03 5.40 -5.62
C GLY A 51 -9.21 6.39 -5.74
N GLY A 52 -9.78 6.79 -4.60
CA GLY A 52 -10.96 7.66 -4.57
C GLY A 52 -10.76 9.03 -5.23
N THR A 53 -9.59 9.63 -5.04
CA THR A 53 -9.24 10.91 -5.69
C THR A 53 -9.02 10.77 -7.19
N SER A 54 -8.49 9.62 -7.62
CA SER A 54 -8.33 9.31 -9.05
C SER A 54 -9.68 9.16 -9.76
N VAL A 55 -10.63 8.45 -9.13
CA VAL A 55 -11.99 8.31 -9.67
C VAL A 55 -12.73 9.64 -9.69
N GLY A 56 -12.48 10.54 -8.74
CA GLY A 56 -13.13 11.86 -8.71
C GLY A 56 -12.55 12.87 -9.71
N LYS A 57 -11.21 12.92 -9.87
CA LYS A 57 -10.55 13.94 -10.69
C LYS A 57 -10.31 13.53 -12.14
N PHE A 58 -10.06 12.24 -12.38
CA PHE A 58 -9.65 11.73 -13.69
C PHE A 58 -10.53 10.57 -14.21
N PRO A 59 -11.87 10.62 -14.05
CA PRO A 59 -12.75 9.52 -14.45
C PRO A 59 -12.70 9.24 -15.96
N THR A 60 -12.65 10.28 -16.80
CA THR A 60 -12.59 10.13 -18.26
C THR A 60 -11.29 9.49 -18.73
N LYS A 61 -10.15 9.92 -18.17
CA LYS A 61 -8.84 9.31 -18.43
C LYS A 61 -8.80 7.84 -18.01
N ILE A 62 -9.44 7.49 -16.90
CA ILE A 62 -9.56 6.09 -16.47
C ILE A 62 -10.31 5.28 -17.53
N ALA A 63 -11.46 5.77 -18.00
CA ALA A 63 -12.26 5.06 -18.99
C ALA A 63 -11.56 4.95 -20.36
N GLU A 64 -11.00 6.04 -20.90
CA GLU A 64 -10.40 6.10 -22.24
C GLU A 64 -8.94 5.64 -22.29
N ASP A 65 -8.06 6.28 -21.51
CA ASP A 65 -6.61 6.12 -21.67
C ASP A 65 -6.07 4.87 -20.96
N ILE A 66 -6.86 4.26 -20.08
CA ILE A 66 -6.45 3.13 -19.23
C ILE A 66 -7.25 1.87 -19.56
N VAL A 67 -8.57 1.89 -19.31
CA VAL A 67 -9.40 0.69 -19.47
C VAL A 67 -9.59 0.37 -20.96
N LEU A 68 -10.13 1.31 -21.75
CA LEU A 68 -10.33 1.11 -23.18
C LEU A 68 -9.01 0.82 -23.92
N ALA A 69 -7.93 1.53 -23.57
CA ALA A 69 -6.61 1.30 -24.15
C ALA A 69 -6.04 -0.11 -23.86
N GLY A 70 -6.29 -0.68 -22.67
CA GLY A 70 -5.82 -2.02 -22.30
C GLY A 70 -6.63 -3.16 -22.93
N LEU A 71 -7.92 -2.93 -23.23
CA LEU A 71 -8.77 -3.88 -23.96
C LEU A 71 -8.39 -3.97 -25.45
N ASN A 72 -7.92 -2.88 -26.04
CA ASN A 72 -7.60 -2.80 -27.46
C ASN A 72 -6.24 -3.43 -27.83
N PRO A 73 -6.03 -3.81 -29.10
CA PRO A 73 -4.72 -4.25 -29.60
C PRO A 73 -3.65 -3.16 -29.37
N PRO A 74 -2.42 -3.51 -28.97
CA PRO A 74 -1.81 -4.84 -28.97
C PRO A 74 -1.98 -5.65 -27.68
N HIS A 75 -2.63 -5.11 -26.65
CA HIS A 75 -2.66 -5.71 -25.32
C HIS A 75 -3.67 -6.86 -25.19
N ASN A 76 -4.89 -6.68 -25.72
CA ASN A 76 -5.98 -7.67 -25.72
C ASN A 76 -6.18 -8.33 -24.34
N GLN A 77 -6.08 -7.53 -23.28
CA GLN A 77 -6.18 -7.98 -21.88
C GLN A 77 -7.64 -8.09 -21.46
N ARG A 78 -7.93 -8.95 -20.48
CA ARG A 78 -9.19 -8.89 -19.74
C ARG A 78 -8.98 -8.01 -18.52
N ILE A 79 -9.85 -7.04 -18.30
CA ILE A 79 -9.65 -6.04 -17.24
C ILE A 79 -10.78 -6.15 -16.22
N ALA A 80 -10.42 -6.29 -14.94
CA ALA A 80 -11.35 -6.14 -13.82
C ALA A 80 -11.01 -4.86 -13.06
N VAL A 81 -12.00 -3.99 -12.85
CA VAL A 81 -11.82 -2.68 -12.23
C VAL A 81 -12.28 -2.74 -10.78
N VAL A 82 -11.46 -2.25 -9.84
CA VAL A 82 -11.80 -2.14 -8.42
C VAL A 82 -11.71 -0.67 -8.01
N CYS A 83 -12.80 -0.10 -7.50
CA CYS A 83 -12.86 1.32 -7.15
C CYS A 83 -12.97 1.53 -5.64
N SER A 84 -12.20 2.49 -5.11
CA SER A 84 -12.47 3.11 -3.81
C SER A 84 -13.55 4.19 -3.94
N ALA A 85 -14.15 4.61 -2.81
CA ALA A 85 -15.15 5.67 -2.78
C ALA A 85 -14.65 7.00 -3.37
N ARG A 86 -15.49 7.68 -4.17
CA ARG A 86 -15.12 8.90 -4.90
C ARG A 86 -14.75 10.06 -3.98
N SER A 87 -13.73 10.83 -4.36
CA SER A 87 -13.35 12.10 -3.74
C SER A 87 -13.06 13.14 -4.81
N THR A 88 -13.84 14.23 -4.81
CA THR A 88 -13.76 15.32 -5.81
C THR A 88 -12.58 16.26 -5.58
N GLY A 89 -12.12 16.40 -4.34
CA GLY A 89 -11.06 17.32 -3.95
C GLY A 89 -9.91 16.64 -3.20
N THR A 90 -9.82 16.94 -1.91
CA THR A 90 -8.84 16.31 -1.01
C THR A 90 -9.41 15.04 -0.39
N LYS A 91 -8.53 14.13 0.08
CA LYS A 91 -8.96 12.94 0.84
C LYS A 91 -9.90 13.33 1.99
N ALA A 92 -9.68 14.47 2.64
CA ALA A 92 -10.48 14.98 3.76
C ALA A 92 -11.95 15.27 3.40
N GLU A 93 -12.24 15.68 2.17
CA GLU A 93 -13.60 16.00 1.68
C GLU A 93 -14.28 14.83 0.96
N GLY A 94 -13.60 13.68 0.88
CA GLY A 94 -14.07 12.49 0.17
C GLY A 94 -15.36 11.91 0.74
N THR A 95 -16.06 11.15 -0.09
CA THR A 95 -17.33 10.47 0.24
C THR A 95 -17.23 9.68 1.54
N THR A 96 -16.14 8.92 1.74
CA THR A 96 -15.88 8.17 2.97
C THR A 96 -15.91 9.04 4.23
N ASN A 97 -15.28 10.22 4.21
CA ASN A 97 -15.29 11.10 5.37
C ASN A 97 -16.65 11.76 5.60
N ARG A 98 -17.41 12.02 4.52
CA ARG A 98 -18.80 12.49 4.65
C ARG A 98 -19.67 11.42 5.31
N LEU A 99 -19.50 10.16 4.94
CA LEU A 99 -20.19 9.01 5.53
C LEU A 99 -19.81 8.82 7.02
N LEU A 100 -18.54 8.94 7.37
CA LEU A 100 -18.11 8.94 8.77
C LEU A 100 -18.71 10.09 9.59
N ARG A 101 -18.81 11.29 9.01
CA ARG A 101 -19.49 12.42 9.65
C ARG A 101 -20.98 12.14 9.83
N ALA A 102 -21.65 11.55 8.84
CA ALA A 102 -23.04 11.15 8.94
C ALA A 102 -23.26 10.14 10.09
N ALA A 103 -22.34 9.18 10.27
CA ALA A 103 -22.42 8.26 11.41
C ALA A 103 -22.21 8.97 12.76
N ARG A 104 -21.26 9.91 12.86
CA ARG A 104 -21.07 10.73 14.07
C ARG A 104 -22.27 11.61 14.39
N ASP A 105 -22.96 12.15 13.36
CA ASP A 105 -24.19 12.91 13.55
C ASP A 105 -25.28 12.03 14.18
N VAL A 106 -25.36 10.75 13.79
CA VAL A 106 -26.27 9.77 14.41
C VAL A 106 -25.92 9.51 15.87
N GLU A 107 -24.65 9.32 16.20
CA GLU A 107 -24.19 9.17 17.60
C GLU A 107 -24.53 10.40 18.44
N ALA A 108 -24.43 11.60 17.85
CA ALA A 108 -24.79 12.86 18.48
C ALA A 108 -26.32 13.11 18.56
N GLY A 109 -27.15 12.20 18.03
CA GLY A 109 -28.61 12.34 18.02
C GLY A 109 -29.13 13.37 17.01
N SER A 110 -28.33 13.77 16.02
CA SER A 110 -28.65 14.79 15.03
C SER A 110 -29.20 14.20 13.73
N TRP A 111 -30.18 14.88 13.13
CA TRP A 111 -30.72 14.56 11.80
C TRP A 111 -29.90 15.14 10.63
N ASN A 112 -28.77 15.80 10.91
CA ASN A 112 -27.94 16.44 9.89
C ASN A 112 -27.37 15.45 8.86
N PHE A 113 -27.30 14.15 9.19
CA PHE A 113 -26.90 13.12 8.24
C PHE A 113 -27.78 13.10 6.98
N ALA A 114 -29.06 13.48 7.06
CA ALA A 114 -29.94 13.53 5.90
C ALA A 114 -29.46 14.56 4.85
N ASN A 115 -28.98 15.71 5.29
CA ASN A 115 -28.40 16.73 4.41
C ASN A 115 -27.09 16.23 3.76
N ILE A 116 -26.29 15.47 4.52
CA ILE A 116 -25.06 14.86 3.99
C ILE A 116 -25.40 13.85 2.89
N VAL A 117 -26.40 12.99 3.11
CA VAL A 117 -26.82 12.00 2.11
C VAL A 117 -27.43 12.66 0.86
N GLN A 118 -28.21 13.74 1.03
CA GLN A 118 -28.72 14.50 -0.13
C GLN A 118 -27.60 15.19 -0.92
N THR A 119 -26.62 15.79 -0.23
CA THR A 119 -25.44 16.38 -0.89
C THR A 119 -24.64 15.31 -1.64
N LEU A 120 -24.50 14.12 -1.04
CA LEU A 120 -23.82 12.98 -1.66
C LEU A 120 -24.54 12.51 -2.93
N ARG A 121 -25.88 12.41 -2.86
CA ARG A 121 -26.74 12.03 -3.99
C ARG A 121 -26.57 13.01 -5.16
N ASN A 122 -26.71 14.30 -4.90
CA ASN A 122 -26.60 15.34 -5.93
C ASN A 122 -25.21 15.36 -6.57
N ASP A 123 -24.14 15.27 -5.76
CA ASP A 123 -22.76 15.21 -6.25
C ASP A 123 -22.55 14.02 -7.22
N HIS A 124 -23.14 12.85 -6.94
CA HIS A 124 -23.06 11.67 -7.82
C HIS A 124 -23.86 11.81 -9.12
N LEU A 125 -25.05 12.41 -9.06
CA LEU A 125 -25.89 12.63 -10.24
C LEU A 125 -25.29 13.71 -11.16
N GLU A 126 -24.80 14.82 -10.60
CA GLU A 126 -24.15 15.89 -11.35
C GLU A 126 -22.85 15.42 -11.99
N SER A 127 -22.05 14.62 -11.28
CA SER A 127 -20.77 14.10 -11.80
C SER A 127 -20.92 13.34 -13.11
N LEU A 128 -21.97 12.52 -13.29
CA LEU A 128 -22.18 11.81 -14.55
C LEU A 128 -22.63 12.76 -15.67
N LYS A 129 -23.51 13.72 -15.35
CA LYS A 129 -24.03 14.69 -16.33
C LYS A 129 -22.93 15.51 -16.99
N VAL A 130 -21.89 15.89 -16.24
CA VAL A 130 -20.74 16.64 -16.76
C VAL A 130 -20.01 15.87 -17.87
N HIS A 131 -20.00 14.54 -17.84
CA HIS A 131 -19.25 13.72 -18.80
C HIS A 131 -20.07 13.26 -20.01
N PHE A 132 -21.39 13.45 -20.03
CA PHE A 132 -22.22 13.11 -21.20
C PHE A 132 -21.85 13.88 -22.47
N ALA A 133 -21.33 15.11 -22.34
CA ALA A 133 -20.84 15.88 -23.49
C ALA A 133 -19.72 15.16 -24.28
N THR A 134 -19.05 14.18 -23.67
CA THR A 134 -17.94 13.40 -24.24
C THR A 134 -18.30 11.92 -24.44
N ALA A 135 -19.58 11.57 -24.40
CA ALA A 135 -20.03 10.19 -24.58
C ALA A 135 -19.92 9.75 -26.06
N SER A 136 -19.56 8.49 -26.28
CA SER A 136 -19.33 7.90 -27.60
C SER A 136 -20.55 7.12 -28.12
N VAL A 137 -21.57 6.94 -27.29
CA VAL A 137 -22.80 6.19 -27.59
C VAL A 137 -23.94 7.10 -28.07
N SER A 138 -24.97 6.52 -28.71
CA SER A 138 -26.12 7.28 -29.24
C SER A 138 -26.90 7.99 -28.12
N SER A 139 -27.59 9.09 -28.43
CA SER A 139 -28.38 9.84 -27.44
C SER A 139 -29.45 8.99 -26.74
N GLU A 140 -30.00 7.98 -27.42
CA GLU A 140 -30.95 7.03 -26.82
C GLU A 140 -30.28 6.15 -25.75
N GLN A 141 -29.11 5.59 -26.06
CA GLN A 141 -28.34 4.79 -25.12
C GLN A 141 -27.84 5.62 -23.93
N GLN A 142 -27.44 6.87 -24.17
CA GLN A 142 -27.05 7.80 -23.08
C GLN A 142 -28.21 8.02 -22.11
N GLN A 143 -29.43 8.22 -22.64
CA GLN A 143 -30.61 8.43 -21.81
C GLN A 143 -30.96 7.17 -21.00
N GLU A 144 -30.87 5.98 -21.61
CA GLU A 144 -31.10 4.71 -20.90
C GLU A 144 -30.11 4.51 -19.74
N ILE A 145 -28.81 4.71 -20.01
CA ILE A 145 -27.75 4.60 -19.00
C ILE A 145 -27.96 5.63 -17.87
N SER A 146 -28.30 6.88 -18.23
CA SER A 146 -28.56 7.93 -17.24
C SER A 146 -29.74 7.58 -16.34
N THR A 147 -30.84 7.10 -16.90
CA THR A 147 -32.04 6.75 -16.12
C THR A 147 -31.78 5.55 -15.21
N ARG A 148 -31.05 4.53 -15.68
CA ARG A 148 -30.65 3.38 -14.85
C ARG A 148 -29.75 3.84 -13.69
N TYR A 149 -28.70 4.59 -13.99
CA TYR A 149 -27.77 5.11 -12.99
C TYR A 149 -28.47 5.98 -11.93
N GLU A 150 -29.37 6.87 -12.35
CA GLU A 150 -30.12 7.71 -11.42
C GLU A 150 -31.01 6.87 -10.50
N GLY A 151 -31.68 5.84 -11.03
CA GLY A 151 -32.44 4.89 -10.23
C GLY A 151 -31.58 4.17 -9.19
N ASP A 152 -30.42 3.66 -9.60
CA ASP A 152 -29.52 2.91 -8.72
C ASP A 152 -28.91 3.80 -7.62
N VAL A 153 -28.49 5.03 -7.96
CA VAL A 153 -27.97 6.00 -6.98
C VAL A 153 -29.04 6.36 -5.96
N ASN A 154 -30.27 6.63 -6.41
CA ASN A 154 -31.38 6.95 -5.52
C ASN A 154 -31.68 5.77 -4.57
N ALA A 155 -31.75 4.54 -5.10
CA ALA A 155 -31.98 3.35 -4.30
C ALA A 155 -30.91 3.15 -3.21
N VAL A 156 -29.64 3.33 -3.55
CA VAL A 156 -28.52 3.21 -2.59
C VAL A 156 -28.59 4.32 -1.52
N CYS A 157 -28.85 5.56 -1.91
CA CYS A 157 -28.98 6.67 -0.96
C CYS A 157 -30.21 6.54 -0.05
N ASP A 158 -31.33 6.05 -0.58
CA ASP A 158 -32.55 5.81 0.20
C ASP A 158 -32.35 4.66 1.20
N HIS A 159 -31.60 3.63 0.82
CA HIS A 159 -31.18 2.57 1.74
C HIS A 159 -30.29 3.11 2.87
N LEU A 160 -29.29 3.95 2.53
CA LEU A 160 -28.41 4.59 3.51
C LEU A 160 -29.20 5.44 4.52
N LEU A 161 -30.17 6.24 4.06
CA LEU A 161 -31.03 7.01 4.95
C LEU A 161 -31.77 6.12 5.95
N LYS A 162 -32.37 5.02 5.48
CA LYS A 162 -33.07 4.07 6.36
C LYS A 162 -32.15 3.43 7.39
N VAL A 163 -30.91 3.10 7.01
CA VAL A 163 -29.91 2.52 7.93
C VAL A 163 -29.54 3.53 9.01
N LEU A 164 -29.24 4.78 8.63
CA LEU A 164 -28.88 5.85 9.58
C LEU A 164 -30.05 6.25 10.49
N GLU A 165 -31.27 6.31 9.95
CA GLU A 165 -32.50 6.51 10.74
C GLU A 165 -32.68 5.39 11.77
N SER A 166 -32.50 4.14 11.36
CA SER A 166 -32.61 2.99 12.27
C SER A 166 -31.56 3.05 13.40
N ALA A 167 -30.32 3.39 13.06
CA ALA A 167 -29.25 3.55 14.05
C ALA A 167 -29.53 4.72 15.02
N LEU A 168 -30.11 5.82 14.53
CA LEU A 168 -30.54 6.94 15.36
C LEU A 168 -31.63 6.52 16.36
N PHE A 169 -32.63 5.75 15.91
CA PHE A 169 -33.69 5.25 16.78
C PHE A 169 -33.18 4.27 17.82
N LEU A 170 -32.19 3.44 17.47
CA LEU A 170 -31.53 2.51 18.39
C LEU A 170 -30.55 3.21 19.34
N LYS A 171 -30.14 4.46 19.05
CA LYS A 171 -29.11 5.23 19.76
C LYS A 171 -27.78 4.48 19.87
N ASP A 172 -27.49 3.66 18.87
CA ASP A 172 -26.29 2.83 18.86
C ASP A 172 -25.76 2.69 17.44
N VAL A 173 -24.47 2.99 17.27
CA VAL A 173 -23.75 2.86 16.00
C VAL A 173 -22.75 1.71 16.17
N THR A 174 -23.22 0.51 15.84
CA THR A 174 -22.38 -0.69 15.89
C THR A 174 -21.33 -0.68 14.78
N SER A 175 -20.26 -1.47 14.93
CA SER A 175 -19.26 -1.63 13.87
C SER A 175 -19.88 -2.17 12.56
N GLN A 176 -20.94 -2.98 12.66
CA GLN A 176 -21.70 -3.45 11.50
C GLN A 176 -22.45 -2.31 10.79
N THR A 177 -23.03 -1.38 11.56
CA THR A 177 -23.66 -0.17 11.01
C THR A 177 -22.62 0.68 10.28
N MET A 178 -21.44 0.88 10.88
CA MET A 178 -20.34 1.60 10.25
C MET A 178 -19.89 0.96 8.94
N ASP A 179 -19.72 -0.35 8.94
CA ASP A 179 -19.37 -1.17 7.78
C ASP A 179 -20.41 -1.01 6.64
N MET A 180 -21.71 -1.03 6.96
CA MET A 180 -22.79 -0.77 5.98
C MET A 180 -22.71 0.66 5.41
N VAL A 181 -22.58 1.66 6.28
CA VAL A 181 -22.50 3.07 5.89
C VAL A 181 -21.30 3.32 4.98
N MET A 182 -20.16 2.72 5.30
CA MET A 182 -18.91 2.88 4.55
C MET A 182 -18.99 2.24 3.18
N SER A 183 -19.59 1.05 3.08
CA SER A 183 -19.77 0.33 1.81
C SER A 183 -20.47 1.17 0.73
N VAL A 184 -21.38 2.07 1.13
CA VAL A 184 -22.13 2.94 0.21
C VAL A 184 -21.19 3.81 -0.62
N GLY A 185 -20.06 4.23 -0.05
CA GLY A 185 -19.07 5.03 -0.76
C GLY A 185 -18.50 4.30 -1.98
N GLU A 186 -18.11 3.03 -1.82
CA GLU A 186 -17.63 2.22 -2.96
C GLU A 186 -18.77 1.87 -3.92
N LYS A 187 -19.98 1.54 -3.43
CA LYS A 187 -21.14 1.23 -4.28
C LYS A 187 -21.42 2.36 -5.26
N LEU A 188 -21.58 3.58 -4.74
CA LEU A 188 -21.85 4.76 -5.57
C LEU A 188 -20.72 5.05 -6.56
N SER A 189 -19.46 4.87 -6.16
CA SER A 189 -18.31 5.07 -7.04
C SER A 189 -18.22 4.02 -8.16
N CYS A 190 -18.59 2.77 -7.87
CA CYS A 190 -18.59 1.70 -8.85
C CYS A 190 -19.74 1.87 -9.84
N LEU A 191 -20.95 2.19 -9.38
CA LEU A 191 -22.09 2.52 -10.25
C LEU A 191 -21.73 3.66 -11.22
N TYR A 192 -21.07 4.70 -10.71
CA TYR A 192 -20.60 5.83 -11.51
C TYR A 192 -19.60 5.41 -12.58
N MET A 193 -18.60 4.60 -12.22
CA MET A 193 -17.59 4.12 -13.17
C MET A 193 -18.20 3.16 -14.21
N THR A 194 -19.13 2.28 -13.82
CA THR A 194 -19.85 1.40 -14.74
C THR A 194 -20.63 2.20 -15.77
N ALA A 195 -21.43 3.18 -15.33
CA ALA A 195 -22.18 4.04 -16.23
C ALA A 195 -21.26 4.81 -17.18
N LEU A 196 -20.13 5.33 -16.66
CA LEU A 196 -19.15 6.03 -17.48
C LEU A 196 -18.53 5.13 -18.55
N LEU A 197 -18.10 3.92 -18.21
CA LEU A 197 -17.56 2.96 -19.18
C LEU A 197 -18.60 2.61 -20.26
N GLN A 198 -19.86 2.40 -19.87
CA GLN A 198 -20.97 2.15 -20.80
C GLN A 198 -21.20 3.34 -21.75
N THR A 199 -21.10 4.58 -21.26
CA THR A 199 -21.22 5.79 -22.13
C THR A 199 -20.09 5.92 -23.16
N ARG A 200 -18.97 5.22 -22.95
CA ARG A 200 -17.83 5.13 -23.88
C ARG A 200 -17.90 3.90 -24.80
N GLY A 201 -19.03 3.17 -24.78
CA GLY A 201 -19.28 2.02 -25.65
C GLY A 201 -18.64 0.72 -25.16
N LEU A 202 -18.20 0.66 -23.89
CA LEU A 202 -17.68 -0.57 -23.30
C LEU A 202 -18.79 -1.41 -22.67
N SER A 203 -18.68 -2.73 -22.82
CA SER A 203 -19.45 -3.69 -22.02
C SER A 203 -18.90 -3.66 -20.60
N ALA A 204 -19.66 -3.15 -19.63
CA ALA A 204 -19.27 -3.07 -18.24
C ALA A 204 -20.42 -3.47 -17.31
N VAL A 205 -20.10 -4.23 -16.27
CA VAL A 205 -21.07 -4.76 -15.29
C VAL A 205 -20.68 -4.36 -13.87
N TYR A 206 -21.66 -3.92 -13.09
CA TYR A 206 -21.47 -3.62 -11.67
C TYR A 206 -21.49 -4.91 -10.84
N VAL A 207 -20.49 -5.08 -9.96
CA VAL A 207 -20.35 -6.24 -9.06
C VAL A 207 -20.24 -5.76 -7.61
N ASP A 208 -21.23 -6.09 -6.79
CA ASP A 208 -21.26 -5.77 -5.37
C ASP A 208 -20.69 -6.93 -4.53
N LEU A 209 -19.62 -6.65 -3.78
CA LEU A 209 -19.00 -7.60 -2.83
C LEU A 209 -19.37 -7.32 -1.37
N SER A 210 -20.16 -6.28 -1.08
CA SER A 210 -20.54 -5.93 0.30
C SER A 210 -21.32 -7.04 1.01
N GLU A 211 -22.05 -7.87 0.28
CA GLU A 211 -22.80 -9.02 0.82
C GLU A 211 -22.22 -10.35 0.35
N ALA A 212 -20.96 -10.37 -0.08
CA ALA A 212 -20.36 -11.60 -0.60
C ALA A 212 -20.24 -12.70 0.47
N ILE A 213 -19.94 -12.34 1.72
CA ILE A 213 -19.79 -13.30 2.82
C ILE A 213 -21.16 -13.55 3.45
N GLU A 214 -21.70 -14.76 3.28
CA GLU A 214 -22.98 -15.13 3.87
C GLU A 214 -22.89 -15.24 5.41
N PRO A 215 -23.92 -14.80 6.16
CA PRO A 215 -23.94 -14.90 7.62
C PRO A 215 -23.91 -16.33 8.16
N SER A 216 -24.41 -17.28 7.36
CA SER A 216 -24.39 -18.73 7.63
C SER A 216 -23.05 -19.39 7.29
N SER A 217 -22.13 -18.66 6.64
CA SER A 217 -20.86 -19.24 6.24
C SER A 217 -19.99 -19.55 7.46
N GLN A 218 -19.31 -20.69 7.44
CA GLN A 218 -18.29 -21.03 8.45
C GLN A 218 -16.98 -20.23 8.25
N LEU A 219 -16.96 -19.31 7.28
CA LEU A 219 -15.80 -18.48 6.95
C LEU A 219 -15.48 -17.58 8.16
N GLY A 220 -14.26 -17.71 8.69
CA GLY A 220 -13.77 -16.81 9.74
C GLY A 220 -14.17 -17.18 11.18
N LEU A 221 -14.86 -18.31 11.42
CA LEU A 221 -15.17 -18.80 12.78
C LEU A 221 -13.93 -19.08 13.66
N LYS A 222 -12.74 -19.19 13.07
CA LYS A 222 -11.45 -19.40 13.75
C LYS A 222 -10.48 -18.22 13.59
N GLY A 223 -10.99 -17.04 13.23
CA GLY A 223 -10.19 -15.84 12.94
C GLY A 223 -9.75 -15.72 11.48
N LEU A 224 -9.07 -14.60 11.19
CA LEU A 224 -8.51 -14.25 9.87
C LEU A 224 -7.26 -15.09 9.53
N ASN A 225 -7.47 -16.39 9.34
CA ASN A 225 -6.36 -17.31 9.03
C ASN A 225 -6.10 -17.37 7.52
N GLU A 226 -4.97 -17.94 7.14
CA GLU A 226 -4.59 -18.13 5.73
C GLU A 226 -5.68 -18.84 4.89
N GLN A 227 -6.41 -19.77 5.50
CA GLN A 227 -7.52 -20.47 4.84
C GLN A 227 -8.68 -19.51 4.52
N PHE A 228 -9.00 -18.58 5.41
CA PHE A 228 -10.06 -17.59 5.19
C PHE A 228 -9.80 -16.76 3.94
N TYR A 229 -8.56 -16.25 3.77
CA TYR A 229 -8.21 -15.44 2.59
C TYR A 229 -8.22 -16.25 1.29
N ARG A 230 -7.84 -17.53 1.32
CA ARG A 230 -7.94 -18.41 0.15
C ARG A 230 -9.38 -18.66 -0.27
N ASP A 231 -10.25 -18.97 0.70
CA ASP A 231 -11.66 -19.24 0.42
C ASP A 231 -12.34 -17.96 -0.09
N LEU A 232 -12.02 -16.81 0.51
CA LEU A 232 -12.52 -15.51 0.09
C LEU A 232 -12.06 -15.12 -1.32
N ALA A 233 -10.79 -15.35 -1.65
CA ALA A 233 -10.29 -15.14 -3.01
C ALA A 233 -11.02 -16.02 -4.03
N THR A 234 -11.29 -17.29 -3.68
CA THR A 234 -12.04 -18.21 -4.54
C THR A 234 -13.46 -17.71 -4.79
N LEU A 235 -14.16 -17.31 -3.73
CA LEU A 235 -15.51 -16.74 -3.78
C LEU A 235 -15.57 -15.47 -4.64
N PHE A 236 -14.61 -14.56 -4.49
CA PHE A 236 -14.55 -13.34 -5.30
C PHE A 236 -14.31 -13.66 -6.77
N GLY A 237 -13.41 -14.60 -7.07
CA GLY A 237 -13.16 -15.05 -8.44
C GLY A 237 -14.39 -15.70 -9.08
N GLU A 238 -15.21 -16.43 -8.31
CA GLU A 238 -16.47 -17.01 -8.79
C GLU A 238 -17.52 -15.94 -9.08
N LYS A 239 -17.77 -15.01 -8.15
CA LYS A 239 -18.73 -13.91 -8.35
C LYS A 239 -18.40 -13.04 -9.56
N VAL A 240 -17.11 -12.75 -9.77
CA VAL A 240 -16.67 -11.97 -10.94
C VAL A 240 -16.89 -12.74 -12.23
N ARG A 241 -16.60 -14.05 -12.27
CA ARG A 241 -16.84 -14.89 -13.45
C ARG A 241 -18.33 -15.03 -13.76
N GLU A 242 -19.16 -15.18 -12.73
CA GLU A 242 -20.63 -15.23 -12.88
C GLU A 242 -21.17 -13.92 -13.46
N ALA A 243 -20.71 -12.76 -12.97
CA ALA A 243 -21.16 -11.46 -13.45
C ALA A 243 -20.74 -11.16 -14.90
N VAL A 244 -19.57 -11.65 -15.32
CA VAL A 244 -19.03 -11.46 -16.67
C VAL A 244 -19.65 -12.44 -17.67
N GLY A 245 -20.04 -13.63 -17.22
CA GLY A 245 -20.56 -14.69 -18.08
C GLY A 245 -19.57 -15.08 -19.18
N ASP A 246 -20.11 -15.31 -20.39
CA ASP A 246 -19.33 -15.68 -21.58
C ASP A 246 -18.76 -14.46 -22.35
N ASP A 247 -19.06 -13.22 -21.92
CA ASP A 247 -18.54 -12.02 -22.58
C ASP A 247 -17.09 -11.75 -22.13
N GLU A 248 -16.12 -12.20 -22.94
CA GLU A 248 -14.70 -12.01 -22.65
C GLU A 248 -14.26 -10.54 -22.59
N LYS A 249 -15.03 -9.62 -23.23
CA LYS A 249 -14.75 -8.18 -23.27
C LYS A 249 -15.50 -7.38 -22.20
N CYS A 250 -16.38 -8.01 -21.44
CA CYS A 250 -17.08 -7.35 -20.35
C CYS A 250 -16.11 -7.00 -19.22
N VAL A 251 -16.17 -5.75 -18.78
CA VAL A 251 -15.36 -5.19 -17.69
C VAL A 251 -16.19 -5.21 -16.39
N PRO A 252 -15.89 -6.11 -15.43
CA PRO A 252 -16.51 -6.06 -14.12
C PRO A 252 -15.94 -4.88 -13.33
N VAL A 253 -16.83 -4.02 -12.82
CA VAL A 253 -16.52 -2.91 -11.91
C VAL A 253 -16.97 -3.32 -10.51
N ILE A 254 -15.99 -3.55 -9.65
CA ILE A 254 -16.14 -4.29 -8.40
C ILE A 254 -15.96 -3.34 -7.21
N THR A 255 -16.84 -3.46 -6.21
CA THR A 255 -16.71 -2.69 -4.97
C THR A 255 -15.44 -3.05 -4.21
N GLY A 256 -14.68 -2.03 -3.81
CA GLY A 256 -13.49 -2.20 -2.99
C GLY A 256 -13.77 -2.70 -1.57
N TYR A 257 -14.97 -2.42 -1.06
CA TYR A 257 -15.45 -2.91 0.21
C TYR A 257 -16.07 -4.30 0.05
N PHE A 258 -15.77 -5.21 0.99
CA PHE A 258 -16.33 -6.55 1.05
C PHE A 258 -16.74 -6.87 2.49
N GLY A 259 -18.00 -7.27 2.69
CA GLY A 259 -18.64 -7.18 4.00
C GLY A 259 -18.71 -8.47 4.83
N ARG A 260 -19.29 -8.29 6.03
CA ARG A 260 -19.52 -9.22 7.15
C ARG A 260 -18.31 -10.06 7.56
N VAL A 261 -17.14 -9.42 7.62
CA VAL A 261 -16.01 -9.98 8.35
C VAL A 261 -16.42 -10.16 9.82
N PRO A 262 -16.06 -11.29 10.48
CA PRO A 262 -16.37 -11.49 11.89
C PRO A 262 -15.90 -10.30 12.76
N PRO A 263 -16.62 -9.95 13.84
CA PRO A 263 -16.28 -8.82 14.70
C PRO A 263 -14.80 -8.84 15.15
N PRO A 264 -14.11 -7.69 15.26
CA PRO A 264 -14.69 -6.33 15.29
C PRO A 264 -15.15 -5.68 13.96
N GLY A 265 -14.93 -6.29 12.78
CA GLY A 265 -15.37 -5.74 11.49
C GLY A 265 -14.19 -5.43 10.57
N LEU A 266 -14.46 -5.05 9.31
CA LEU A 266 -13.40 -4.91 8.30
C LEU A 266 -12.46 -3.73 8.61
N LEU A 267 -13.03 -2.59 8.99
CA LEU A 267 -12.28 -1.37 9.27
C LEU A 267 -11.40 -1.50 10.51
N ASP A 268 -11.90 -2.15 11.56
CA ASP A 268 -11.17 -2.33 12.81
C ASP A 268 -10.04 -3.36 12.67
N GLN A 269 -10.21 -4.38 11.82
CA GLN A 269 -9.21 -5.42 11.61
C GLN A 269 -8.14 -5.06 10.57
N ILE A 270 -8.54 -4.41 9.47
CA ILE A 270 -7.66 -4.19 8.31
C ILE A 270 -7.26 -2.73 8.18
N GLY A 271 -8.09 -1.79 8.67
CA GLY A 271 -7.81 -0.36 8.60
C GLY A 271 -7.98 0.23 7.19
N ARG A 272 -7.40 1.42 7.00
CA ARG A 272 -7.46 2.18 5.74
C ARG A 272 -6.57 1.53 4.68
N GLY A 273 -7.19 0.74 3.79
CA GLY A 273 -6.46 0.00 2.76
C GLY A 273 -7.16 -1.29 2.32
N TYR A 274 -8.31 -1.61 2.90
CA TYR A 274 -9.11 -2.78 2.52
C TYR A 274 -9.43 -2.86 1.02
N THR A 275 -9.54 -1.75 0.28
CA THR A 275 -9.72 -1.80 -1.18
C THR A 275 -8.51 -2.41 -1.90
N ASP A 276 -7.29 -2.12 -1.44
CA ASP A 276 -6.09 -2.71 -2.03
C ASP A 276 -6.09 -4.22 -1.76
N LEU A 277 -6.48 -4.63 -0.54
CA LEU A 277 -6.64 -6.05 -0.19
C LEU A 277 -7.73 -6.74 -1.02
N CYS A 278 -8.88 -6.09 -1.24
CA CYS A 278 -9.94 -6.61 -2.10
C CYS A 278 -9.41 -6.89 -3.52
N ALA A 279 -8.70 -5.91 -4.09
CA ALA A 279 -8.10 -6.06 -5.41
C ALA A 279 -7.05 -7.19 -5.46
N ALA A 280 -6.26 -7.37 -4.39
CA ALA A 280 -5.38 -8.52 -4.23
C ALA A 280 -6.14 -9.85 -4.23
N LEU A 281 -7.20 -9.98 -3.43
CA LEU A 281 -7.99 -11.20 -3.34
C LEU A 281 -8.67 -11.55 -4.65
N ILE A 282 -9.21 -10.55 -5.36
CA ILE A 282 -9.76 -10.72 -6.72
C ILE A 282 -8.66 -11.19 -7.68
N SER A 283 -7.46 -10.60 -7.60
CA SER A 283 -6.32 -11.02 -8.44
C SER A 283 -5.95 -12.48 -8.22
N VAL A 284 -5.92 -12.91 -6.95
CA VAL A 284 -5.67 -14.31 -6.59
C VAL A 284 -6.80 -15.22 -7.08
N GLY A 285 -8.05 -14.82 -6.88
CA GLY A 285 -9.24 -15.57 -7.30
C GLY A 285 -9.36 -15.78 -8.81
N LEU A 286 -9.02 -14.76 -9.58
CA LEU A 286 -9.00 -14.79 -11.05
C LEU A 286 -7.71 -15.39 -11.61
N ARG A 287 -6.69 -15.65 -10.77
CA ARG A 287 -5.32 -16.00 -11.18
C ARG A 287 -4.76 -15.01 -12.20
N ALA A 288 -4.93 -13.72 -11.89
CA ALA A 288 -4.57 -12.60 -12.74
C ALA A 288 -3.06 -12.57 -13.05
N ARG A 289 -2.72 -12.05 -14.22
CA ARG A 289 -1.33 -11.88 -14.68
C ARG A 289 -0.60 -10.80 -13.87
N GLU A 290 -1.29 -9.72 -13.55
CA GLU A 290 -0.76 -8.63 -12.72
C GLU A 290 -1.89 -7.87 -12.02
N LEU A 291 -1.58 -7.34 -10.83
CA LEU A 291 -2.40 -6.36 -10.12
C LEU A 291 -1.84 -4.96 -10.39
N GLN A 292 -2.61 -4.08 -11.00
CA GLN A 292 -2.25 -2.68 -11.21
C GLN A 292 -2.92 -1.79 -10.16
N ILE A 293 -2.12 -1.05 -9.40
CA ILE A 293 -2.59 -0.02 -8.47
C ILE A 293 -2.35 1.34 -9.11
N TRP A 294 -3.44 2.01 -9.46
CA TRP A 294 -3.42 3.30 -10.13
C TRP A 294 -3.55 4.43 -9.10
N LYS A 295 -2.56 5.33 -9.12
CA LYS A 295 -2.42 6.49 -8.22
C LYS A 295 -2.18 7.77 -9.02
N GLU A 296 -1.95 8.87 -8.29
CA GLU A 296 -1.58 10.18 -8.85
C GLU A 296 -0.04 10.39 -8.89
N VAL A 297 0.73 9.30 -8.81
CA VAL A 297 2.20 9.28 -8.83
C VAL A 297 2.70 8.20 -9.77
N ASP A 298 3.84 8.44 -10.43
CA ASP A 298 4.43 7.53 -11.42
C ASP A 298 4.84 6.17 -10.85
N GLY A 299 5.08 6.07 -9.55
CA GLY A 299 5.47 4.85 -8.88
C GLY A 299 6.21 5.16 -7.59
N ILE A 300 7.17 4.30 -7.26
CA ILE A 300 8.06 4.47 -6.10
C ILE A 300 9.34 5.11 -6.61
N PHE A 301 9.78 6.18 -5.93
CA PHE A 301 11.00 6.91 -6.26
C PHE A 301 12.10 6.61 -5.24
N THR A 302 13.35 6.90 -5.61
CA THR A 302 14.51 6.83 -4.70
C THR A 302 14.39 7.76 -3.48
N ALA A 303 13.58 8.81 -3.58
CA ALA A 303 13.24 9.76 -2.52
C ALA A 303 11.94 10.47 -2.93
N ASP A 304 11.29 11.22 -2.04
CA ASP A 304 10.11 12.02 -2.39
C ASP A 304 10.47 13.07 -3.48
N PRO A 305 9.92 12.98 -4.70
CA PRO A 305 10.27 13.88 -5.81
C PRO A 305 9.81 15.32 -5.57
N ARG A 306 8.90 15.56 -4.62
CA ARG A 306 8.46 16.92 -4.23
C ARG A 306 9.52 17.64 -3.40
N LYS A 307 10.36 16.88 -2.69
CA LYS A 307 11.40 17.37 -1.78
C LYS A 307 12.80 17.28 -2.39
N VAL A 308 13.03 16.27 -3.22
CA VAL A 308 14.31 15.97 -3.85
C VAL A 308 14.15 15.95 -5.38
N PRO A 309 14.55 17.03 -6.09
CA PRO A 309 14.37 17.11 -7.55
C PRO A 309 15.15 16.06 -8.35
N THR A 310 16.23 15.53 -7.79
CA THR A 310 17.07 14.48 -8.41
C THR A 310 16.54 13.06 -8.17
N ALA A 311 15.39 12.91 -7.52
CA ALA A 311 14.77 11.62 -7.27
C ALA A 311 14.42 10.90 -8.58
N ARG A 312 14.73 9.61 -8.64
CA ARG A 312 14.52 8.77 -9.84
C ARG A 312 13.43 7.75 -9.57
N LEU A 313 12.61 7.48 -10.59
CA LEU A 313 11.62 6.41 -10.56
C LEU A 313 12.33 5.06 -10.51
N LEU A 314 11.92 4.20 -9.58
CA LEU A 314 12.41 2.83 -9.50
C LEU A 314 11.61 1.95 -10.47
N PRO A 315 12.25 1.27 -11.44
CA PRO A 315 11.53 0.41 -12.38
C PRO A 315 10.96 -0.84 -11.70
N SER A 316 11.66 -1.36 -10.69
CA SER A 316 11.24 -2.52 -9.91
C SER A 316 11.75 -2.45 -8.48
N VAL A 317 11.01 -3.03 -7.55
CA VAL A 317 11.41 -3.21 -6.14
C VAL A 317 11.05 -4.61 -5.66
N THR A 318 11.76 -5.13 -4.65
CA THR A 318 11.31 -6.36 -4.00
C THR A 318 10.16 -6.08 -3.04
N PRO A 319 9.38 -7.09 -2.65
CA PRO A 319 8.26 -6.86 -1.77
C PRO A 319 8.68 -6.50 -0.35
N SER A 320 9.85 -7.03 0.07
CA SER A 320 10.50 -6.65 1.32
C SER A 320 10.90 -5.17 1.34
N GLU A 321 11.45 -4.64 0.24
CA GLU A 321 11.73 -3.21 0.10
C GLU A 321 10.46 -2.37 0.05
N ALA A 322 9.44 -2.80 -0.70
CA ALA A 322 8.18 -2.09 -0.82
C ALA A 322 7.45 -1.97 0.53
N ALA A 323 7.50 -3.01 1.37
CA ALA A 323 6.94 -3.01 2.72
C ALA A 323 7.60 -1.94 3.61
N GLU A 324 8.92 -1.89 3.64
CA GLU A 324 9.69 -0.90 4.41
C GLU A 324 9.45 0.53 3.91
N LEU A 325 9.46 0.72 2.58
CA LEU A 325 9.20 2.03 1.97
C LEU A 325 7.80 2.54 2.27
N THR A 326 6.80 1.65 2.26
CA THR A 326 5.43 2.02 2.59
C THR A 326 5.31 2.43 4.05
N PHE A 327 5.93 1.69 4.97
CA PHE A 327 5.85 1.96 6.40
C PHE A 327 6.46 3.32 6.79
N TYR A 328 7.59 3.71 6.17
CA TYR A 328 8.35 4.90 6.54
C TYR A 328 8.15 6.12 5.60
N GLY A 329 6.98 6.24 4.96
CA GLY A 329 6.54 7.50 4.35
C GLY A 329 6.16 7.47 2.87
N SER A 330 6.27 6.33 2.18
CA SER A 330 5.77 6.17 0.81
C SER A 330 4.47 5.37 0.81
N GLU A 331 3.37 5.94 1.31
CA GLU A 331 2.03 5.31 1.36
C GLU A 331 1.48 4.92 -0.03
N VAL A 332 1.98 3.82 -0.57
CA VAL A 332 1.71 3.39 -1.93
C VAL A 332 0.86 2.13 -1.95
N ILE A 333 0.99 1.24 -0.97
CA ILE A 333 0.23 -0.02 -0.94
C ILE A 333 0.01 -0.50 0.49
N HIS A 334 -1.17 -1.04 0.79
CA HIS A 334 -1.40 -1.62 2.12
C HIS A 334 -0.51 -2.87 2.35
N PRO A 335 0.18 -3.02 3.52
CA PRO A 335 1.06 -4.16 3.78
C PRO A 335 0.42 -5.55 3.61
N PHE A 336 -0.81 -5.72 4.10
CA PHE A 336 -1.54 -7.01 3.95
C PHE A 336 -1.85 -7.36 2.49
N THR A 337 -2.01 -6.38 1.60
CA THR A 337 -2.21 -6.61 0.17
C THR A 337 -1.02 -7.34 -0.43
N MET A 338 0.19 -6.94 -0.04
CA MET A 338 1.44 -7.52 -0.53
C MET A 338 1.53 -9.00 -0.14
N ASP A 339 1.26 -9.37 1.11
CA ASP A 339 1.39 -10.77 1.57
C ASP A 339 0.53 -11.74 0.74
N GLN A 340 -0.70 -11.34 0.36
CA GLN A 340 -1.59 -12.21 -0.42
C GLN A 340 -1.13 -12.42 -1.86
N VAL A 341 -0.77 -11.34 -2.57
CA VAL A 341 -0.38 -11.42 -3.99
C VAL A 341 1.01 -11.99 -4.20
N ILE A 342 1.94 -11.72 -3.29
CA ILE A 342 3.31 -12.29 -3.35
C ILE A 342 3.24 -13.81 -3.22
N ARG A 343 2.45 -14.33 -2.27
CA ARG A 343 2.27 -15.78 -2.09
C ARG A 343 1.68 -16.46 -3.32
N ALA A 344 0.79 -15.78 -4.02
CA ALA A 344 0.22 -16.26 -5.27
C ALA A 344 1.14 -16.06 -6.49
N GLY A 345 2.31 -15.43 -6.32
CA GLY A 345 3.24 -15.17 -7.42
C GLY A 345 2.78 -14.08 -8.39
N ILE A 346 1.82 -13.25 -7.99
CA ILE A 346 1.23 -12.20 -8.84
C ILE A 346 2.02 -10.90 -8.63
N PRO A 347 2.64 -10.32 -9.69
CA PRO A 347 3.33 -9.05 -9.58
C PRO A 347 2.33 -7.90 -9.37
N VAL A 348 2.74 -6.90 -8.59
CA VAL A 348 1.98 -5.67 -8.38
C VAL A 348 2.66 -4.53 -9.12
N ARG A 349 1.92 -3.78 -9.92
CA ARG A 349 2.43 -2.62 -10.65
C ARG A 349 1.77 -1.35 -10.15
N ILE A 350 2.57 -0.37 -9.76
CA ILE A 350 2.08 0.95 -9.38
C ILE A 350 2.20 1.87 -10.58
N LYS A 351 1.10 2.51 -10.97
CA LYS A 351 1.00 3.38 -12.15
C LYS A 351 0.35 4.72 -11.84
N ASN A 352 0.57 5.70 -12.71
CA ASN A 352 -0.03 7.03 -12.61
C ASN A 352 -1.19 7.22 -13.57
N VAL A 353 -2.34 7.62 -13.04
CA VAL A 353 -3.53 7.97 -13.84
C VAL A 353 -3.28 9.20 -14.72
N MET A 354 -2.38 10.10 -14.30
CA MET A 354 -2.03 11.28 -15.09
C MET A 354 -1.10 11.00 -16.25
N ASN A 355 -0.30 9.94 -16.13
CA ASN A 355 0.67 9.53 -17.12
C ASN A 355 0.58 8.01 -17.40
N PRO A 356 -0.51 7.52 -18.03
CA PRO A 356 -0.78 6.08 -18.17
C PRO A 356 0.25 5.30 -18.98
N ARG A 357 0.97 6.00 -19.86
CA ARG A 357 2.01 5.42 -20.73
C ARG A 357 3.29 5.09 -19.97
N ASN A 358 3.52 5.69 -18.80
CA ASN A 358 4.67 5.36 -17.98
C ASN A 358 4.54 3.92 -17.45
N ALA A 359 5.65 3.17 -17.46
CA ALA A 359 5.70 1.77 -17.01
C ALA A 359 5.48 1.64 -15.49
N GLY A 360 5.79 2.72 -14.77
CA GLY A 360 5.72 2.82 -13.31
C GLY A 360 6.71 1.91 -12.59
N THR A 361 6.34 1.43 -11.40
CA THR A 361 7.17 0.54 -10.60
C THR A 361 6.53 -0.84 -10.47
N VAL A 362 7.29 -1.90 -10.71
CA VAL A 362 6.84 -3.29 -10.52
C VAL A 362 7.41 -3.87 -9.23
N ILE A 363 6.53 -4.32 -8.34
CA ILE A 363 6.87 -5.14 -7.19
C ILE A 363 6.89 -6.60 -7.66
N LEU A 364 8.09 -7.17 -7.76
CA LEU A 364 8.28 -8.54 -8.24
C LEU A 364 8.29 -9.51 -7.06
N PRO A 365 7.52 -10.62 -7.10
CA PRO A 365 7.60 -11.67 -6.09
C PRO A 365 9.02 -12.24 -6.00
N GLU A 366 9.55 -12.40 -4.78
CA GLU A 366 10.83 -13.07 -4.59
C GLU A 366 10.69 -14.57 -4.93
N ARG A 367 11.58 -15.09 -5.79
CA ARG A 367 11.78 -16.54 -5.95
C ARG A 367 12.78 -16.99 -4.90
N ASP A 368 12.45 -18.03 -4.14
CA ASP A 368 13.38 -18.60 -3.16
C ASP A 368 14.59 -19.27 -3.85
N GLU A 369 15.66 -19.56 -3.10
CA GLU A 369 16.90 -20.19 -3.58
C GLU A 369 16.68 -21.54 -4.32
N SER A 370 15.50 -22.16 -4.14
CA SER A 370 15.05 -23.37 -4.85
C SER A 370 14.36 -23.10 -6.19
N GLY A 371 14.16 -21.85 -6.59
CA GLY A 371 13.42 -21.48 -7.80
C GLY A 371 11.89 -21.60 -7.68
N GLU A 372 11.37 -21.96 -6.51
CA GLU A 372 9.94 -22.05 -6.25
C GLU A 372 9.35 -20.68 -5.84
N LEU A 373 8.19 -20.33 -6.42
CA LEU A 373 7.38 -19.20 -5.99
C LEU A 373 6.74 -19.53 -4.63
N GLY A 374 6.97 -18.69 -3.62
CA GLY A 374 6.29 -18.81 -2.33
C GLY A 374 6.83 -19.87 -1.38
N GLY A 375 8.12 -20.21 -1.47
CA GLY A 375 8.75 -21.12 -0.51
C GLY A 375 8.57 -20.63 0.92
N LYS A 376 7.91 -21.46 1.74
CA LYS A 376 7.82 -21.25 3.19
C LYS A 376 9.25 -21.25 3.72
N LYS A 377 9.81 -20.08 4.05
CA LYS A 377 10.99 -20.00 4.92
C LYS A 377 10.68 -20.84 6.16
N ARG A 378 11.28 -22.02 6.27
CA ARG A 378 11.26 -22.78 7.52
C ARG A 378 11.82 -21.81 8.56
N PRO A 379 11.12 -21.54 9.68
CA PRO A 379 11.66 -20.73 10.75
C PRO A 379 12.80 -21.54 11.39
N GLY A 380 13.98 -21.49 10.77
CA GLY A 380 15.20 -22.01 11.35
C GLY A 380 15.53 -21.13 12.56
N VAL A 381 15.68 -21.77 13.72
CA VAL A 381 16.11 -21.13 14.97
C VAL A 381 17.45 -20.39 14.80
N PHE A 382 18.25 -20.82 13.82
CA PHE A 382 19.53 -20.22 13.49
C PHE A 382 19.42 -19.41 12.20
N ARG A 383 19.46 -18.08 12.32
CA ARG A 383 19.85 -17.21 11.21
C ARG A 383 21.35 -17.36 11.04
N ASN A 384 21.79 -18.20 10.11
CA ASN A 384 23.19 -18.17 9.70
C ASN A 384 23.51 -16.76 9.17
N ARG A 385 24.72 -16.25 9.48
CA ARG A 385 25.31 -15.13 8.73
C ARG A 385 25.60 -15.62 7.31
N SER A 386 24.56 -15.86 6.54
CA SER A 386 24.68 -16.28 5.15
C SER A 386 25.24 -15.09 4.38
N VAL A 387 26.52 -15.20 4.06
CA VAL A 387 27.21 -14.46 3.02
C VAL A 387 26.53 -14.80 1.72
N SER A 388 25.52 -14.03 1.34
CA SER A 388 24.82 -14.18 0.06
C SER A 388 25.71 -13.71 -1.09
N ASN A 389 26.71 -14.51 -1.42
CA ASN A 389 27.17 -14.63 -2.80
C ASN A 389 26.20 -15.59 -3.48
N LEU A 390 25.77 -15.27 -4.72
CA LEU A 390 24.99 -16.10 -5.66
C LEU A 390 23.47 -15.85 -5.70
N ILE A 391 23.05 -14.75 -6.35
CA ILE A 391 22.21 -14.79 -7.57
C ILE A 391 22.79 -13.71 -8.52
N GLY A 392 22.97 -14.08 -9.79
CA GLY A 392 23.85 -13.45 -10.76
C GLY A 392 23.64 -11.95 -11.09
N GLU A 393 24.77 -11.36 -11.48
CA GLU A 393 24.93 -10.23 -12.40
C GLU A 393 23.93 -9.07 -12.34
N ALA A 394 23.90 -8.33 -11.23
CA ALA A 394 23.80 -6.88 -11.37
C ALA A 394 25.23 -6.35 -11.56
N LYS A 395 25.66 -6.11 -12.81
CA LYS A 395 26.97 -5.55 -13.19
C LYS A 395 27.12 -4.06 -12.80
N GLY A 396 26.71 -3.69 -11.60
CA GLY A 396 26.76 -2.32 -11.09
C GLY A 396 27.15 -2.25 -9.62
N PRO A 397 27.61 -1.07 -9.15
CA PRO A 397 27.88 -0.85 -7.74
C PRO A 397 26.61 -1.11 -6.92
N LYS A 398 26.75 -1.85 -5.81
CA LYS A 398 25.65 -2.05 -4.85
C LYS A 398 25.25 -0.69 -4.28
N ARG A 399 23.99 -0.31 -4.42
CA ARG A 399 23.45 0.99 -3.97
C ARG A 399 22.22 0.78 -3.10
N PRO A 400 21.99 1.65 -2.10
CA PRO A 400 20.69 1.72 -1.43
C PRO A 400 19.57 1.93 -2.45
N THR A 401 18.38 1.42 -2.15
CA THR A 401 17.23 1.44 -3.06
C THR A 401 16.53 2.78 -2.99
N ALA A 402 16.27 3.27 -1.78
CA ALA A 402 15.65 4.57 -1.57
C ALA A 402 15.93 5.13 -0.17
N VAL A 403 15.66 6.42 0.01
CA VAL A 403 15.64 7.12 1.29
C VAL A 403 14.26 7.73 1.50
N THR A 404 13.67 7.51 2.68
CA THR A 404 12.35 8.02 3.04
C THR A 404 12.40 8.84 4.30
N ILE A 405 11.36 9.66 4.51
CA ILE A 405 11.21 10.46 5.72
C ILE A 405 9.77 10.43 6.21
N LYS A 406 9.59 10.19 7.51
CA LYS A 406 8.30 10.22 8.19
C LYS A 406 8.29 11.39 9.18
N PRO A 407 7.52 12.47 8.89
CA PRO A 407 7.40 13.64 9.78
C PRO A 407 6.44 13.37 10.96
N ASN A 408 6.26 14.37 11.83
CA ASN A 408 5.32 14.33 12.96
C ASN A 408 5.56 13.14 13.90
N ILE A 409 6.81 13.00 14.35
CA ILE A 409 7.21 11.99 15.31
C ILE A 409 7.46 12.65 16.67
N THR A 410 7.01 11.98 17.73
CA THR A 410 7.34 12.36 19.11
C THR A 410 8.19 11.25 19.70
N VAL A 411 9.36 11.57 20.23
CA VAL A 411 10.21 10.61 20.93
C VAL A 411 9.78 10.54 22.40
N LEU A 412 9.40 9.35 22.85
CA LEU A 412 9.10 9.02 24.23
C LEU A 412 10.31 8.31 24.85
N ASN A 413 10.98 9.01 25.76
CA ASN A 413 12.08 8.48 26.56
C ASN A 413 11.53 8.02 27.92
N VAL A 414 11.70 6.73 28.23
CA VAL A 414 11.30 6.14 29.51
C VAL A 414 12.54 5.66 30.24
N HIS A 415 12.77 6.19 31.43
CA HIS A 415 13.89 5.83 32.30
C HIS A 415 13.39 5.11 33.55
N SER A 416 13.93 3.93 33.84
CA SER A 416 13.60 3.17 35.04
C SER A 416 14.57 3.45 36.20
N LYS A 417 14.03 3.85 37.35
CA LYS A 417 14.82 4.01 38.60
C LYS A 417 15.08 2.70 39.33
N LYS A 418 14.41 1.61 38.95
CA LYS A 418 14.48 0.32 39.65
C LYS A 418 15.37 -0.66 38.88
N ARG A 419 16.20 -1.40 39.63
CA ARG A 419 17.01 -2.50 39.08
C ARG A 419 16.11 -3.73 38.85
N THR A 420 15.22 -3.65 37.87
CA THR A 420 14.27 -4.71 37.49
C THR A 420 14.80 -5.51 36.32
N ARG A 421 14.32 -6.76 36.18
CA ARG A 421 14.60 -7.58 34.98
C ARG A 421 14.01 -6.87 33.75
N ALA A 422 14.87 -6.50 32.78
CA ALA A 422 14.51 -5.67 31.62
C ALA A 422 13.26 -6.13 30.85
N HIS A 423 12.98 -7.45 30.80
CA HIS A 423 11.80 -7.97 30.09
C HIS A 423 10.46 -7.60 30.74
N GLY A 424 10.37 -7.55 32.08
CA GLY A 424 9.13 -7.17 32.76
C GLY A 424 8.84 -5.67 32.62
N PHE A 425 9.91 -4.87 32.61
CA PHE A 425 9.83 -3.43 32.34
C PHE A 425 9.33 -3.15 30.91
N LEU A 426 9.94 -3.76 29.89
CA LEU A 426 9.48 -3.63 28.50
C LEU A 426 8.02 -4.07 28.32
N MET A 427 7.64 -5.21 28.90
CA MET A 427 6.26 -5.70 28.86
C MET A 427 5.29 -4.65 29.41
N SER A 428 5.60 -4.06 30.57
CA SER A 428 4.73 -3.05 31.18
C SER A 428 4.60 -1.78 30.34
N ILE A 429 5.67 -1.37 29.65
CA ILE A 429 5.62 -0.22 28.74
C ILE A 429 4.68 -0.53 27.57
N PHE A 430 4.94 -1.63 26.85
CA PHE A 430 4.13 -1.97 25.67
C PHE A 430 2.67 -2.28 26.03
N SER A 431 2.40 -2.93 27.16
CA SER A 431 1.02 -3.14 27.64
C SER A 431 0.33 -1.84 28.04
N THR A 432 1.07 -0.79 28.40
CA THR A 432 0.47 0.52 28.68
C THR A 432 0.18 1.26 27.38
N LEU A 433 1.12 1.25 26.43
CA LEU A 433 0.91 1.86 25.11
C LEU A 433 -0.26 1.20 24.35
N ASP A 434 -0.35 -0.13 24.38
CA ASP A 434 -1.42 -0.90 23.75
C ASP A 434 -2.81 -0.57 24.34
N ARG A 435 -2.91 -0.49 25.68
CA ARG A 435 -4.14 -0.09 26.38
C ARG A 435 -4.66 1.28 25.95
N HIS A 436 -3.76 2.20 25.60
CA HIS A 436 -4.10 3.56 25.17
C HIS A 436 -4.08 3.73 23.64
N GLY A 437 -3.89 2.66 22.88
CA GLY A 437 -3.91 2.67 21.41
C GLY A 437 -2.75 3.45 20.78
N LEU A 438 -1.59 3.54 21.45
CA LEU A 438 -0.41 4.25 20.94
C LEU A 438 0.48 3.32 20.11
N SER A 439 0.70 3.69 18.84
CA SER A 439 1.56 2.95 17.92
C SER A 439 3.03 3.40 18.04
N VAL A 440 3.94 2.42 18.11
CA VAL A 440 5.39 2.66 18.18
C VAL A 440 6.04 2.28 16.85
N ASP A 441 6.77 3.21 16.24
CA ASP A 441 7.46 3.00 14.96
C ASP A 441 8.89 2.46 15.13
N LEU A 442 9.64 3.05 16.05
CA LEU A 442 11.04 2.68 16.35
C LEU A 442 11.23 2.50 17.85
N ILE A 443 12.08 1.56 18.19
CA ILE A 443 12.49 1.29 19.57
C ILE A 443 14.01 1.28 19.60
N SER A 444 14.57 1.99 20.57
CA SER A 444 15.96 1.86 20.99
C SER A 444 15.98 1.60 22.49
N SER A 445 16.68 0.55 22.91
CA SER A 445 16.65 0.09 24.30
C SER A 445 18.04 -0.08 24.86
N SER A 446 18.19 0.26 26.13
CA SER A 446 19.31 -0.09 27.01
C SER A 446 18.77 -0.85 28.23
N GLU A 447 19.62 -1.14 29.22
CA GLU A 447 19.21 -1.87 30.43
C GLU A 447 18.15 -1.10 31.25
N VAL A 448 18.23 0.24 31.27
CA VAL A 448 17.39 1.11 32.12
C VAL A 448 16.70 2.26 31.38
N HIS A 449 17.07 2.53 30.11
CA HIS A 449 16.42 3.52 29.25
C HIS A 449 15.80 2.86 28.03
N VAL A 450 14.57 3.23 27.72
CA VAL A 450 13.87 2.83 26.50
C VAL A 450 13.38 4.10 25.82
N SER A 451 13.86 4.33 24.61
CA SER A 451 13.46 5.44 23.77
C SER A 451 12.60 4.90 22.63
N MET A 452 11.44 5.50 22.40
CA MET A 452 10.46 5.05 21.42
C MET A 452 10.03 6.21 20.53
N ALA A 453 9.99 5.99 19.22
CA ALA A 453 9.41 6.94 18.29
C ALA A 453 7.91 6.63 18.14
N LEU A 454 7.06 7.57 18.58
CA LEU A 454 5.61 7.47 18.46
C LEU A 454 5.13 8.26 17.24
N HIS A 455 4.21 7.67 16.50
CA HIS A 455 3.52 8.34 15.40
C HIS A 455 2.03 8.50 15.74
N SER A 456 1.49 9.67 15.42
CA SER A 456 0.07 9.98 15.59
C SER A 456 -0.42 10.82 14.42
N GLU A 457 -1.60 10.49 13.90
CA GLU A 457 -2.30 11.32 12.89
C GLU A 457 -2.80 12.65 13.49
N TYR A 458 -2.93 12.72 14.81
CA TYR A 458 -3.34 13.90 15.56
C TYR A 458 -2.13 14.53 16.27
N ALA A 459 -2.13 15.85 16.40
CA ALA A 459 -1.13 16.55 17.20
C ALA A 459 -1.14 15.97 18.63
N LEU A 460 -0.02 15.36 19.04
CA LEU A 460 0.12 14.82 20.39
C LEU A 460 0.32 15.93 21.41
N LEU A 461 0.82 17.08 20.95
CA LEU A 461 1.30 18.20 21.74
C LEU A 461 0.91 19.51 21.06
N SER A 462 0.52 20.51 21.84
CA SER A 462 0.26 21.89 21.40
C SER A 462 1.12 22.89 22.16
N GLY A 463 1.58 23.94 21.48
CA GLY A 463 2.41 25.00 22.05
C GLY A 463 3.58 25.34 21.13
N SER A 464 3.95 26.62 21.04
CA SER A 464 4.99 27.09 20.11
C SER A 464 6.36 27.30 20.78
N GLY A 465 6.55 26.80 22.01
CA GLY A 465 7.79 26.93 22.76
C GLY A 465 7.99 25.81 23.79
N PRO A 466 9.25 25.57 24.23
CA PRO A 466 9.59 24.49 25.16
C PRO A 466 8.89 24.60 26.53
N ASP A 467 8.48 25.81 26.94
CA ASP A 467 7.83 26.08 28.23
C ASP A 467 6.28 26.07 28.18
N GLU A 468 5.66 25.89 27.00
CA GLU A 468 4.19 25.92 26.82
C GLU A 468 3.63 24.63 26.18
N LEU A 469 4.42 23.54 26.13
CA LEU A 469 3.97 22.27 25.56
C LEU A 469 2.95 21.58 26.48
N SER A 470 1.70 21.51 26.04
CA SER A 470 0.65 20.70 26.66
C SER A 470 0.34 19.47 25.83
N ILE A 471 0.12 18.33 26.48
CA ILE A 471 -0.34 17.10 25.82
C ILE A 471 -1.82 17.26 25.46
N GLU A 472 -2.13 17.33 24.17
CA GLU A 472 -3.51 17.39 23.69
C GLU A 472 -4.16 16.00 23.63
N SER A 473 -3.35 14.96 23.37
CA SER A 473 -3.85 13.60 23.28
C SER A 473 -4.14 13.04 24.66
N GLU A 474 -5.43 12.84 24.96
CA GLU A 474 -5.88 12.16 26.19
C GLU A 474 -5.22 10.78 26.33
N SER A 475 -5.07 10.04 25.22
CA SER A 475 -4.37 8.75 25.19
C SER A 475 -2.90 8.86 25.61
N LEU A 476 -2.17 9.85 25.09
CA LEU A 476 -0.76 10.05 25.48
C LEU A 476 -0.65 10.50 26.93
N GLN A 477 -1.51 11.42 27.37
CA GLN A 477 -1.52 11.89 28.76
C GLN A 477 -1.80 10.74 29.74
N ASN A 478 -2.78 9.90 29.42
CA ASN A 478 -3.13 8.74 30.23
C ASN A 478 -2.01 7.70 30.23
N ALA A 479 -1.34 7.47 29.09
CA ALA A 479 -0.18 6.59 29.03
C ALA A 479 1.00 7.12 29.87
N VAL A 480 1.31 8.42 29.79
CA VAL A 480 2.36 9.06 30.59
C VAL A 480 2.02 8.98 32.08
N ASN A 481 0.76 9.26 32.45
CA ASN A 481 0.29 9.13 33.82
C ASN A 481 0.43 7.69 34.32
N ASP A 482 0.01 6.69 33.54
CA ASP A 482 0.17 5.28 33.89
C ASP A 482 1.65 4.91 34.04
N LEU A 483 2.52 5.30 33.10
CA LEU A 483 3.95 4.99 33.17
C LEU A 483 4.63 5.63 34.40
N THR A 484 4.14 6.80 34.83
CA THR A 484 4.68 7.55 35.98
C THR A 484 4.09 7.07 37.31
N GLN A 485 2.78 6.75 37.35
CA GLN A 485 2.02 6.39 38.56
C GLN A 485 2.04 4.90 38.87
N THR A 486 2.14 4.04 37.86
CA THR A 486 2.29 2.60 38.09
C THR A 486 3.52 2.35 38.96
N GLY A 487 3.49 1.30 39.77
CA GLY A 487 4.57 0.92 40.70
C GLY A 487 5.94 0.64 40.07
N LEU A 488 6.14 1.00 38.80
CA LEU A 488 7.38 1.03 38.04
C LEU A 488 8.27 2.23 38.41
N GLY A 489 7.70 3.39 38.76
CA GLY A 489 8.47 4.57 39.17
C GLY A 489 9.45 5.06 38.09
N CYS A 490 8.93 5.24 36.88
CA CYS A 490 9.72 5.68 35.72
C CYS A 490 9.70 7.20 35.60
N ASP A 491 10.80 7.76 35.11
CA ASP A 491 10.78 9.12 34.56
C ASP A 491 10.44 9.05 33.08
N VAL A 492 9.59 9.97 32.64
CA VAL A 492 9.16 10.07 31.25
C VAL A 492 9.57 11.44 30.72
N ASP A 493 10.22 11.43 29.55
CA ASP A 493 10.62 12.61 28.80
C ASP A 493 10.06 12.52 27.37
N LEU A 494 9.56 13.63 26.86
CA LEU A 494 8.88 13.72 25.57
C LEU A 494 9.56 14.78 24.70
N VAL A 495 10.03 14.34 23.53
CA VAL A 495 10.67 15.23 22.57
C VAL A 495 9.82 15.34 21.29
N PRO A 496 9.07 16.46 21.11
CA PRO A 496 8.25 16.70 19.93
C PRO A 496 9.05 17.11 18.69
N SER A 497 8.34 17.29 17.57
CA SER A 497 8.86 17.88 16.33
C SER A 497 10.08 17.14 15.78
N MET A 498 10.00 15.81 15.80
CA MET A 498 11.01 14.92 15.27
C MET A 498 10.53 14.27 13.97
N ALA A 499 11.46 13.75 13.19
CA ALA A 499 11.22 13.00 11.97
C ALA A 499 12.11 11.76 11.91
N ILE A 500 11.57 10.66 11.39
CA ILE A 500 12.34 9.45 11.11
C ILE A 500 12.85 9.52 9.67
N ILE A 501 14.17 9.51 9.49
CA ILE A 501 14.81 9.29 8.19
C ILE A 501 15.23 7.82 8.09
N SER A 502 14.90 7.16 6.97
CA SER A 502 15.17 5.74 6.76
C SER A 502 15.87 5.51 5.44
N LEU A 503 16.96 4.74 5.47
CA LEU A 503 17.66 4.24 4.29
C LEU A 503 17.23 2.80 4.06
N VAL A 504 16.62 2.52 2.90
CA VAL A 504 16.08 1.20 2.57
C VAL A 504 16.85 0.58 1.41
N GLY A 505 17.15 -0.71 1.52
CA GLY A 505 17.68 -1.51 0.43
C GLY A 505 17.94 -2.96 0.81
N ARG A 506 17.57 -3.89 -0.07
CA ARG A 506 17.73 -5.33 0.15
C ARG A 506 19.15 -5.77 0.49
N GLN A 507 20.14 -5.06 -0.05
CA GLN A 507 21.55 -5.41 0.06
C GLN A 507 22.31 -4.59 1.11
N LEU A 508 21.63 -3.79 1.95
CA LEU A 508 22.30 -2.97 2.98
C LEU A 508 23.19 -3.84 3.90
N ARG A 509 22.71 -5.02 4.30
CA ARG A 509 23.50 -6.09 4.94
C ARG A 509 24.87 -6.37 4.32
N SER A 510 24.94 -6.36 3.00
CA SER A 510 26.15 -6.70 2.23
C SER A 510 26.98 -5.47 1.83
N MET A 511 26.50 -4.26 2.13
CA MET A 511 27.17 -3.00 1.84
C MET A 511 27.95 -2.55 3.08
N VAL A 512 29.11 -3.17 3.31
CA VAL A 512 29.99 -2.79 4.43
C VAL A 512 30.34 -1.29 4.33
N GLY A 513 30.14 -0.57 5.43
CA GLY A 513 30.41 0.86 5.53
C GLY A 513 29.24 1.77 5.16
N ILE A 514 28.11 1.25 4.65
CA ILE A 514 26.97 2.11 4.27
C ILE A 514 26.36 2.85 5.46
N SER A 515 26.20 2.19 6.62
CA SER A 515 25.71 2.83 7.83
C SER A 515 26.66 3.94 8.30
N GLY A 516 27.98 3.68 8.23
CA GLY A 516 28.99 4.68 8.53
C GLY A 516 28.88 5.89 7.60
N LYS A 517 28.80 5.67 6.28
CA LYS A 517 28.63 6.74 5.30
C LYS A 517 27.33 7.52 5.53
N PHE A 518 26.22 6.83 5.83
CA PHE A 518 24.92 7.46 6.11
C PHE A 518 25.00 8.40 7.32
N PHE A 519 25.52 7.94 8.46
CA PHE A 519 25.65 8.77 9.66
C PHE A 519 26.71 9.86 9.53
N SER A 520 27.85 9.57 8.89
CA SER A 520 28.87 10.59 8.59
C SER A 520 28.31 11.70 7.70
N THR A 521 27.53 11.34 6.67
CA THR A 521 26.88 12.32 5.77
C THR A 521 25.97 13.27 6.55
N LEU A 522 25.18 12.76 7.50
CA LEU A 522 24.33 13.59 8.36
C LEU A 522 25.19 14.48 9.29
N GLY A 523 26.20 13.90 9.96
CA GLY A 523 27.07 14.61 10.89
C GLY A 523 27.92 15.71 10.24
N GLU A 524 28.50 15.45 9.07
CA GLU A 524 29.29 16.43 8.29
C GLU A 524 28.45 17.63 7.84
N ASN A 525 27.13 17.45 7.71
CA ASN A 525 26.20 18.53 7.38
C ASN A 525 25.57 19.18 8.62
N GLY A 526 26.06 18.84 9.82
CA GLY A 526 25.59 19.41 11.08
C GLY A 526 24.17 19.01 11.44
N ILE A 527 23.73 17.82 11.03
CA ILE A 527 22.41 17.27 11.38
C ILE A 527 22.60 16.34 12.57
N ASN A 528 22.05 16.74 13.72
CA ASN A 528 22.14 15.93 14.94
C ASN A 528 21.19 14.72 14.86
N ILE A 529 21.62 13.60 15.43
CA ILE A 529 20.85 12.35 15.47
C ILE A 529 20.44 12.08 16.91
N GLU A 530 19.13 11.99 17.15
CA GLU A 530 18.55 11.75 18.48
C GLU A 530 18.50 10.26 18.82
N MET A 531 18.13 9.44 17.83
CA MET A 531 17.95 8.00 17.99
C MET A 531 18.41 7.26 16.75
N ILE A 532 19.02 6.08 16.92
CA ILE A 532 19.34 5.16 15.84
C ILE A 532 18.61 3.84 16.07
N SER A 533 18.07 3.26 15.00
CA SER A 533 17.48 1.92 15.01
C SER A 533 17.89 1.16 13.76
N GLN A 534 18.46 -0.03 13.94
CA GLN A 534 18.78 -0.95 12.85
C GLN A 534 18.29 -2.34 13.23
N GLY A 535 17.30 -2.84 12.48
CA GLY A 535 16.69 -4.14 12.71
C GLY A 535 17.54 -5.31 12.21
N ALA A 536 17.20 -6.52 12.68
CA ALA A 536 17.88 -7.77 12.30
C ALA A 536 17.63 -8.23 10.85
N SER A 537 16.71 -7.59 10.12
CA SER A 537 16.52 -7.81 8.68
C SER A 537 17.60 -7.10 7.85
N GLU A 538 18.24 -6.06 8.39
CA GLU A 538 19.28 -5.24 7.71
C GLU A 538 18.85 -4.78 6.29
N ILE A 539 17.53 -4.62 6.07
CA ILE A 539 16.93 -4.02 4.86
C ILE A 539 16.70 -2.52 5.05
N ASN A 540 16.67 -2.07 6.31
CA ASN A 540 16.39 -0.71 6.70
C ASN A 540 17.33 -0.26 7.82
N ILE A 541 17.83 0.98 7.70
CA ILE A 541 18.57 1.70 8.74
C ILE A 541 17.82 3.01 8.96
N SER A 542 17.33 3.23 10.17
CA SER A 542 16.55 4.40 10.52
C SER A 542 17.22 5.22 11.61
N CYS A 543 17.06 6.53 11.55
CA CYS A 543 17.39 7.40 12.67
C CYS A 543 16.37 8.53 12.81
N VAL A 544 16.28 9.08 14.02
CA VAL A 544 15.42 10.20 14.35
C VAL A 544 16.24 11.48 14.37
N ILE A 545 15.73 12.50 13.71
CA ILE A 545 16.32 13.83 13.59
C ILE A 545 15.24 14.88 13.86
N GLU A 546 15.64 16.13 14.13
CA GLU A 546 14.67 17.23 14.23
C GLU A 546 13.92 17.44 12.91
N GLU A 547 12.61 17.66 12.99
CA GLU A 547 11.75 17.77 11.82
C GLU A 547 12.10 18.98 10.93
N ARG A 548 12.58 20.07 11.52
CA ARG A 548 13.07 21.25 10.76
C ARG A 548 14.22 20.91 9.81
N GLU A 549 15.01 19.88 10.13
CA GLU A 549 16.15 19.41 9.34
C GLU A 549 15.75 18.35 8.30
N ALA A 550 14.50 17.87 8.33
CA ALA A 550 14.02 16.74 7.54
C ALA A 550 14.32 16.87 6.03
N ASN A 551 13.96 18.01 5.44
CA ASN A 551 14.17 18.24 4.01
C ASN A 551 15.65 18.37 3.64
N ARG A 552 16.47 18.96 4.52
CA ARG A 552 17.92 19.07 4.32
C ARG A 552 18.57 17.69 4.40
N ALA A 553 18.25 16.91 5.43
CA ALA A 553 18.72 15.55 5.62
C ALA A 553 18.40 14.67 4.41
N LEU A 554 17.15 14.69 3.93
CA LEU A 554 16.71 13.91 2.79
C LEU A 554 17.50 14.25 1.52
N ASN A 555 17.69 15.54 1.22
CA ASN A 555 18.45 16.00 0.06
C ASN A 555 19.93 15.63 0.15
N VAL A 556 20.56 15.87 1.30
CA VAL A 556 21.98 15.60 1.52
C VAL A 556 22.28 14.10 1.42
N VAL A 557 21.45 13.26 2.06
CA VAL A 557 21.58 11.80 1.99
C VAL A 557 21.36 11.30 0.57
N HIS A 558 20.29 11.77 -0.10
CA HIS A 558 20.02 11.37 -1.48
C HIS A 558 21.18 11.73 -2.41
N THR A 559 21.69 12.95 -2.29
CA THR A 559 22.79 13.45 -3.11
C THR A 559 24.09 12.64 -2.88
N ASN A 560 24.50 12.44 -1.64
CA ASN A 560 25.76 11.75 -1.33
C ASN A 560 25.72 10.23 -1.54
N LEU A 561 24.54 9.60 -1.43
CA LEU A 561 24.39 8.16 -1.56
C LEU A 561 23.85 7.70 -2.92
N PHE A 562 23.20 8.56 -3.71
CA PHE A 562 22.55 8.18 -4.96
C PHE A 562 23.08 8.92 -6.20
N THR A 563 23.61 10.15 -6.07
CA THR A 563 24.20 10.89 -7.20
C THR A 563 25.72 10.80 -7.27
N PHE A 564 26.43 10.83 -6.13
CA PHE A 564 27.90 10.91 -6.08
C PHE A 564 28.65 9.59 -5.79
N LEU A 565 28.05 8.43 -6.08
CA LEU A 565 28.77 7.13 -6.05
C LEU A 565 29.45 6.83 -7.41
N GLU A 566 30.15 7.82 -7.96
CA GLU A 566 31.05 7.66 -9.13
C GLU A 566 32.51 7.61 -8.70
#